data_AF-A0A920LG21-F1
#
_entry.id   AF-A0A920LG21-F1
#
_cell.length_a   1.000
_cell.length_b   1.000
_cell.length_c   1.000
_cell.angle_alpha   90.00
_cell.angle_beta   90.00
_cell.angle_gamma   90.00
#
_symmetry.space_group_name_H-M   'P 1'
#
loop_
_entity.id
_entity.type
_entity.pdbx_description
1 polymer ?
#
loop_
_entity_poly.entity_id
_entity_poly.type
_entity_poly.pdbx_seq_one_letter_code
_entity_poly.pdbx_strand_id
1 'polypeptide(L)' 'MQSNKNPLKKIVSNLQNTRRVIFIDEFQVEDIADAMILSDVIPSLIKKRSKIFLHQTFLSKDYTLMVFKEINSLILCLY' A
#
# COMPACT_ATOMS: atom_id res chain seq x y z
N MET A 1 -21.10 -22.95 4.86
CA MET A 1 -19.67 -22.66 4.70
C MET A 1 -19.52 -21.35 3.91
N GLN A 2 -19.43 -20.20 4.58
CA GLN A 2 -19.12 -18.94 3.91
C GLN A 2 -17.60 -18.77 3.92
N SER A 3 -16.99 -18.82 2.73
CA SER A 3 -15.59 -18.49 2.54
C SER A 3 -15.41 -17.01 2.91
N ASN A 4 -14.98 -16.75 4.15
CA ASN A 4 -14.53 -15.44 4.62
C ASN A 4 -13.24 -15.08 3.88
N LYS A 5 -13.37 -14.66 2.61
CA LYS A 5 -12.26 -14.08 1.87
C LYS A 5 -11.84 -12.82 2.61
N ASN A 6 -10.59 -12.79 3.06
CA ASN A 6 -9.97 -11.64 3.71
C ASN A 6 -10.40 -10.35 2.97
N PRO A 7 -11.09 -9.41 3.64
CA PRO A 7 -11.66 -8.23 2.99
C PRO A 7 -10.60 -7.38 2.29
N LEU A 8 -9.37 -7.33 2.83
CA LEU A 8 -8.23 -6.64 2.20
C LEU A 8 -7.91 -7.25 0.84
N LYS A 9 -7.89 -8.59 0.74
CA LYS A 9 -7.67 -9.29 -0.54
C LYS A 9 -8.76 -8.98 -1.55
N LYS A 10 -10.02 -8.86 -1.12
CA LYS A 10 -11.14 -8.47 -2.00
C LYS A 10 -10.95 -7.04 -2.51
N ILE A 11 -10.62 -6.10 -1.62
CA ILE A 11 -10.37 -4.69 -1.98
C ILE A 11 -9.20 -4.59 -2.96
N VAL A 12 -8.06 -5.21 -2.64
CA VAL A 12 -6.87 -5.25 -3.51
C VAL A 12 -7.22 -5.82 -4.88
N SER A 13 -7.94 -6.95 -4.94
CA SER A 13 -8.35 -7.54 -6.21
C SER A 13 -9.25 -6.63 -7.04
N ASN A 14 -10.17 -5.91 -6.40
CA ASN A 14 -11.04 -4.96 -7.08
C ASN A 14 -10.25 -3.75 -7.59
N LEU A 15 -9.34 -3.19 -6.77
CA LEU A 15 -8.47 -2.08 -7.15
C LEU A 15 -7.59 -2.47 -8.34
N GLN A 16 -6.94 -3.63 -8.31
CA GLN A 16 -6.11 -4.15 -9.39
C GLN A 16 -6.89 -4.32 -10.71
N ASN A 17 -8.11 -4.83 -10.64
CA ASN A 17 -8.91 -5.10 -11.84
C ASN A 17 -9.52 -3.84 -12.47
N THR A 18 -9.69 -2.77 -11.67
CA THR A 18 -10.40 -1.55 -12.12
C THR A 18 -9.48 -0.37 -12.35
N ARG A 19 -8.28 -0.34 -11.75
CA ARG A 19 -7.39 0.82 -11.75
C ARG A 19 -5.99 0.45 -12.26
N ARG A 20 -5.55 1.18 -13.29
CA ARG A 20 -4.19 1.08 -13.86
C ARG A 20 -3.16 1.91 -13.11
N VAL A 21 -3.60 2.98 -12.45
CA VAL A 21 -2.76 3.90 -11.67
C VAL A 21 -3.49 4.21 -10.37
N ILE A 22 -2.75 4.19 -9.25
CA ILE A 22 -3.25 4.54 -7.92
C ILE A 22 -2.34 5.64 -7.36
N PHE A 23 -2.95 6.74 -6.94
CA PHE A 23 -2.28 7.79 -6.19
C PHE A 23 -2.72 7.66 -4.74
N ILE A 24 -1.75 7.57 -3.84
CA ILE A 24 -1.98 7.62 -2.40
C ILE A 24 -1.26 8.85 -1.91
N ASP A 25 -2.05 9.76 -1.36
CA ASP A 25 -1.58 11.02 -0.82
C ASP A 25 -1.83 11.05 0.69
N GLU A 26 -0.92 11.68 1.42
CA GLU A 26 -0.98 11.94 2.86
C GLU A 26 -1.44 10.76 3.76
N PHE A 27 -1.05 9.53 3.46
CA PHE A 27 -1.41 8.40 4.34
C PHE A 27 -0.61 8.47 5.65
N GLN A 28 -1.27 8.26 6.79
CA GLN A 28 -0.66 8.26 8.12
C GLN A 28 -0.52 6.83 8.64
N VAL A 29 0.63 6.51 9.25
CA VAL A 29 0.84 5.24 9.97
C VAL A 29 0.92 5.58 11.45
N GLU A 30 -0.09 5.22 12.22
CA GLU A 30 -0.15 5.58 13.63
C GLU A 30 0.41 4.49 14.53
N ASP A 31 0.15 3.23 14.20
CA ASP A 31 0.52 2.07 15.01
C ASP A 31 1.11 0.90 14.18
N ILE A 32 1.40 -0.20 14.89
CA ILE A 32 1.94 -1.43 14.30
C ILE A 32 0.92 -2.10 13.39
N ALA A 33 -0.38 -2.03 13.71
CA ALA A 33 -1.42 -2.67 12.94
C ALA A 33 -1.57 -2.01 11.56
N ASP A 34 -1.51 -0.68 11.49
CA ASP A 34 -1.48 0.06 10.23
C ASP A 34 -0.32 -0.40 9.35
N ALA A 35 0.87 -0.49 9.94
CA ALA A 35 2.07 -0.94 9.24
C ALA A 35 1.93 -2.37 8.71
N MET A 36 1.33 -3.28 9.50
CA MET A 36 1.05 -4.66 9.09
C MET A 36 0.03 -4.75 7.95
N ILE A 37 -0.97 -3.86 7.93
CA ILE A 37 -1.96 -3.82 6.85
C ILE A 37 -1.30 -3.29 5.57
N LEU A 38 -0.52 -2.21 5.66
CA LEU A 38 0.15 -1.61 4.50
C LEU A 38 1.21 -2.53 3.90
N SER A 39 1.94 -3.29 4.72
CA SER A 39 2.92 -4.27 4.26
C SER A 39 2.28 -5.45 3.50
N ASP A 40 1.01 -5.78 3.75
CA ASP A 40 0.27 -6.77 2.94
C ASP A 40 -0.35 -6.14 1.67
N VAL A 41 -0.93 -4.94 1.80
CA VAL A 41 -1.73 -4.29 0.75
C VAL A 41 -0.85 -3.70 -0.35
N ILE A 42 0.18 -2.91 -0.02
CA ILE A 42 0.95 -2.16 -1.02
C ILE A 42 1.73 -3.10 -1.95
N PRO A 43 2.48 -4.11 -1.47
CA PRO A 43 3.16 -5.05 -2.35
C PRO A 43 2.17 -5.84 -3.22
N SER A 44 1.02 -6.20 -2.66
CA SER A 44 -0.03 -6.87 -3.42
C SER A 44 -0.51 -6.00 -4.59
N LEU A 45 -0.77 -4.70 -4.37
CA LEU A 45 -1.19 -3.78 -5.43
C LEU A 45 -0.14 -3.62 -6.55
N ILE A 46 1.16 -3.64 -6.22
CA ILE A 46 2.27 -3.47 -7.19
C ILE A 46 2.41 -4.67 -8.14
N LYS A 47 2.13 -5.90 -7.65
CA LYS A 47 2.42 -7.16 -8.37
C LYS A 47 1.72 -7.34 -9.73
N LYS A 48 0.70 -6.54 -10.07
CA LYS A 48 -0.15 -6.72 -11.26
C LYS A 48 -0.32 -5.49 -12.17
N ARG A 49 0.77 -4.75 -12.43
CA ARG A 49 0.84 -3.61 -13.38
C ARG A 49 0.12 -2.32 -12.95
N SER A 50 -0.38 -2.24 -11.72
CA SER A 50 -0.85 -0.96 -11.18
C SER A 50 0.38 -0.13 -10.80
N LYS A 51 0.57 1.01 -11.46
CA LYS A 51 1.57 2.00 -11.02
C LYS A 51 1.03 2.70 -9.78
N ILE A 52 1.81 2.73 -8.71
CA ILE A 52 1.44 3.40 -7.47
C ILE A 52 2.35 4.61 -7.29
N PHE A 53 1.75 5.77 -7.07
CA PHE A 53 2.44 6.99 -6.68
C PHE A 53 2.08 7.29 -5.24
N LEU A 54 3.11 7.56 -4.44
CA LEU A 54 3.01 7.75 -3.01
C LEU A 54 3.58 9.14 -2.70
N HIS A 55 2.75 10.00 -2.14
CA HIS A 55 3.18 11.27 -1.56
C HIS A 55 2.90 11.24 -0.06
N GLN A 56 3.83 11.78 0.72
CA GLN A 56 3.76 11.81 2.16
C GLN A 56 4.46 13.08 2.64
N THR A 57 3.70 13.95 3.29
CA THR A 57 4.18 15.25 3.79
C THR A 57 5.01 15.10 5.08
N PHE A 58 4.91 13.96 5.78
CA PHE A 58 5.53 13.77 7.09
C PHE A 58 6.73 12.82 7.03
N LEU A 59 7.90 13.31 7.44
CA LEU A 59 9.08 12.48 7.63
C LEU A 59 9.02 11.76 9.00
N SER A 60 8.95 10.43 8.91
CA SER A 60 9.36 9.40 9.89
C SER A 60 8.64 9.32 11.24
N LYS A 61 7.63 8.44 11.31
CA LYS A 61 7.58 7.42 12.39
C LYS A 61 8.32 6.17 11.90
N ASP A 62 8.99 5.44 12.79
CA ASP A 62 9.83 4.27 12.45
C ASP A 62 9.12 3.25 11.54
N TYR A 63 7.81 3.09 11.72
CA TYR A 63 6.98 2.15 10.97
C TYR A 63 6.80 2.51 9.49
N THR A 64 6.76 3.81 9.13
CA THR A 64 6.60 4.23 7.73
C THR A 64 7.85 3.86 6.91
N LEU A 65 9.04 4.08 7.48
CA LEU A 65 10.31 3.69 6.86
C LEU A 65 10.43 2.17 6.70
N MET A 66 9.89 1.40 7.64
CA MET A 66 9.88 -0.06 7.58
C MET A 66 9.05 -0.58 6.40
N VAL A 67 7.85 -0.05 6.18
CA VAL A 67 6.97 -0.44 5.06
C VAL A 67 7.63 -0.17 3.70
N PHE A 68 8.34 0.95 3.56
CA PHE A 68 8.93 1.33 2.28
C PHE A 68 10.23 0.63 1.90
N LYS A 69 11.06 0.25 2.88
CA LYS A 69 12.28 -0.53 2.60
C LYS A 69 12.00 -1.88 1.94
N GLU A 70 10.82 -2.45 2.18
CA GLU A 70 10.43 -3.75 1.64
C GLU A 70 9.96 -3.67 0.17
N ILE A 71 9.61 -2.46 -0.30
CA ILE A 71 9.05 -2.23 -1.64
C ILE A 71 10.17 -1.82 -2.62
N ASN A 72 10.84 -2.80 -3.21
CA ASN A 72 11.89 -2.64 -4.23
C ASN A 72 11.39 -2.14 -5.61
N SER A 73 10.22 -1.51 -5.70
CA SER A 73 9.60 -1.13 -6.98
C SER A 73 9.36 0.37 -7.04
N LEU A 74 10.22 1.07 -7.79
CA LEU A 74 10.12 2.46 -8.27
C LEU A 74 9.03 3.31 -7.58
N ILE A 75 9.21 3.58 -6.29
CA ILE A 75 8.41 4.58 -5.58
C ILE A 75 8.99 5.93 -5.99
N LEU A 76 8.29 6.64 -6.86
CA LEU A 76 8.60 8.03 -7.16
C LEU A 76 8.02 8.88 -6.02
N CYS A 77 8.77 9.08 -4.94
CA CYS A 77 8.46 10.12 -3.97
C CYS A 77 8.72 11.47 -4.64
N LEU A 78 7.65 12.16 -5.03
CA LEU A 78 7.74 13.57 -5.38
C LEU A 78 7.80 14.34 -4.06
N TYR A 79 8.94 14.97 -3.81
CA TYR A 79 9.15 15.91 -2.70
C TYR A 79 8.40 17.21 -2.93
#